data_AF-A0A4S8ISR5-F1
#
_entry.id   AF-A0A4S8ISR5-F1
#
_cell.length_a   1.000
_cell.length_b   1.000
_cell.length_c   1.000
_cell.angle_alpha   90.00
_cell.angle_beta   90.00
_cell.angle_gamma   90.00
#
_symmetry.space_group_name_H-M   'P 1'
#
loop_
_entity.id
_entity.type
_entity.pdbx_description
1 polymer ?
#
loop_
_entity_poly.entity_id
_entity_poly.type
_entity_poly.pdbx_seq_one_letter_code
_entity_poly.pdbx_strand_id
1 'polypeptide(L)'
;MVAPPSTGLQQALQAVVQSVHWTYSLFWQVCPQQGTLVWGDGYYNGGIKTRKTVQPVEVSTEEASLQRSQQLRELFESLSSGEANLPARRPCAALSPEDLTEAEWFYLMCISFSFPPGVGLPGKAFARQRHVWLTRANEVDSKAFSRAILAKTVVCIPLMDGVLELGNIEKGLKFKTSLRKMHTILRRFPAFYDIT
;
A
#
# COMPACT_ATOMS: atom_id res chain seq x y z
N MET A 1 19.30 -5.15 4.38
CA MET A 1 19.23 -3.69 4.15
C MET A 1 18.21 -3.46 3.06
N VAL A 2 17.07 -2.85 3.40
CA VAL A 2 16.07 -2.41 2.41
C VAL A 2 16.61 -1.13 1.79
N ALA A 3 16.64 -1.04 0.45
CA ALA A 3 17.12 0.14 -0.25
C ALA A 3 16.23 1.35 0.06
N PRO A 4 16.76 2.59 0.13
CA PRO A 4 15.93 3.77 0.27
C PRO A 4 14.95 3.86 -0.92
N PRO A 5 13.70 4.27 -0.69
CA PRO A 5 12.72 4.39 -1.76
C PRO A 5 13.24 5.37 -2.82
N SER A 6 13.16 4.98 -4.09
CA SER A 6 13.35 5.96 -5.16
C SER A 6 12.16 6.92 -5.12
N THR A 7 12.42 8.22 -5.06
CA THR A 7 11.37 9.26 -5.02
C THR A 7 10.32 9.05 -6.13
N GLY A 8 10.72 8.45 -7.25
CA GLY A 8 9.82 8.09 -8.37
C GLY A 8 8.83 6.96 -8.07
N LEU A 9 9.20 5.90 -7.32
CA LEU A 9 8.27 4.80 -7.01
C LEU A 9 7.15 5.29 -6.08
N GLN A 10 7.50 6.04 -5.03
CA GLN A 10 6.51 6.57 -4.10
C GLN A 10 5.52 7.52 -4.78
N GLN A 11 6.02 8.39 -5.67
CA GLN A 11 5.18 9.26 -6.50
C GLN A 11 4.25 8.48 -7.43
N ALA A 12 4.75 7.40 -8.05
CA ALA A 12 3.93 6.55 -8.92
C ALA A 12 2.83 5.83 -8.13
N LEU A 13 3.15 5.31 -6.94
CA LEU A 13 2.19 4.67 -6.02
C LEU A 13 1.10 5.66 -5.58
N GLN A 14 1.49 6.86 -5.16
CA GLN A 14 0.56 7.95 -4.84
C GLN A 14 -0.39 8.23 -6.01
N ALA A 15 0.16 8.49 -7.20
CA ALA A 15 -0.64 8.91 -8.33
C ALA A 15 -1.59 7.81 -8.82
N VAL A 16 -1.17 6.53 -8.81
CA VAL A 16 -2.06 5.44 -9.21
C VAL A 16 -3.21 5.27 -8.23
N VAL A 17 -2.98 5.30 -6.92
CA VAL A 17 -4.06 5.08 -5.94
C VAL A 17 -5.04 6.24 -5.90
N GLN A 18 -4.55 7.49 -6.00
CA GLN A 18 -5.39 8.68 -6.03
C GLN A 18 -6.29 8.72 -7.27
N SER A 19 -5.77 8.31 -8.44
CA SER A 19 -6.53 8.33 -9.69
C SER A 19 -7.77 7.41 -9.72
N VAL A 20 -7.73 6.35 -8.90
CA VAL A 20 -8.83 5.40 -8.75
C VAL A 20 -9.60 5.62 -7.44
N HIS A 21 -9.14 6.55 -6.60
CA HIS A 21 -9.66 6.83 -5.26
C HIS A 21 -9.77 5.56 -4.40
N TRP A 22 -8.72 4.75 -4.39
CA TRP A 22 -8.66 3.55 -3.55
C TRP A 22 -7.93 3.83 -2.24
N THR A 23 -8.01 2.90 -1.30
CA THR A 23 -7.51 3.10 0.06
C THR A 23 -5.99 3.03 0.12
N TYR A 24 -5.35 2.15 -0.66
CA TYR A 24 -3.90 2.02 -0.63
C TYR A 24 -3.34 1.44 -1.93
N SER A 25 -2.06 1.69 -2.15
CA SER A 25 -1.20 0.98 -3.10
C SER A 25 0.02 0.42 -2.38
N LEU A 26 0.46 -0.79 -2.72
CA LEU A 26 1.68 -1.40 -2.23
C LEU A 26 2.51 -1.91 -3.41
N PHE A 27 3.82 -1.78 -3.32
CA PHE A 27 4.75 -2.45 -4.21
C PHE A 27 5.45 -3.58 -3.47
N TRP A 28 5.28 -4.79 -4.01
CA TRP A 28 5.93 -6.00 -3.53
C TRP A 28 7.13 -6.30 -4.41
N GLN A 29 8.33 -6.13 -3.89
CA GLN A 29 9.58 -6.33 -4.63
C GLN A 29 10.08 -7.77 -4.47
N VAL A 30 10.68 -8.33 -5.52
CA VAL A 30 11.34 -9.63 -5.45
C VAL A 30 12.62 -9.52 -4.62
N CYS A 31 12.74 -10.31 -3.55
CA CYS A 31 13.99 -10.48 -2.81
C CYS A 31 14.92 -11.43 -3.59
N PRO A 32 16.07 -10.98 -4.12
CA PRO A 32 16.91 -11.80 -5.00
C PRO A 32 17.44 -13.09 -4.34
N GLN A 33 17.61 -13.07 -3.02
CA GLN A 33 18.19 -14.18 -2.26
C GLN A 33 17.19 -15.31 -2.00
N GLN A 34 15.89 -15.00 -1.98
CA GLN A 34 14.85 -15.93 -1.56
C GLN A 34 13.78 -16.17 -2.62
N GLY A 35 13.71 -15.32 -3.66
CA GLY A 35 12.63 -15.33 -4.65
C GLY A 35 11.26 -14.92 -4.08
N THR A 36 11.20 -14.61 -2.79
CA THR A 36 9.99 -14.17 -2.07
C THR A 36 9.74 -12.70 -2.33
N LEU A 37 8.47 -12.34 -2.56
CA LEU A 37 8.03 -10.96 -2.60
C LEU A 37 7.99 -10.38 -1.18
N VAL A 38 8.69 -9.28 -0.98
CA VAL A 38 8.73 -8.51 0.27
C VAL A 38 8.24 -7.09 0.03
N TRP A 39 7.86 -6.40 1.09
CA TRP A 39 7.45 -5.00 0.97
C TRP A 39 8.61 -4.15 0.45
N GLY A 40 8.39 -3.45 -0.66
CA GLY A 40 9.31 -2.44 -1.20
C GLY A 40 8.85 -1.03 -0.84
N ASP A 41 7.62 -0.67 -1.20
CA ASP A 41 7.05 0.66 -0.94
C ASP A 41 5.51 0.60 -0.83
N GLY A 42 4.88 1.67 -0.36
CA GLY A 42 3.44 1.79 -0.22
C GLY A 42 2.98 3.24 -0.07
N TYR A 43 1.73 3.48 -0.47
CA TYR A 43 1.04 4.75 -0.23
C TYR A 43 -0.35 4.50 0.36
N TYR A 44 -0.67 5.20 1.45
CA TYR A 44 -1.98 5.19 2.07
C TYR A 44 -2.81 6.41 1.62
N ASN A 45 -4.00 6.16 1.09
CA ASN A 45 -4.96 7.15 0.58
C ASN A 45 -6.34 6.97 1.23
N GLY A 46 -6.43 6.28 2.37
CA GLY A 46 -7.67 6.10 3.12
C GLY A 46 -8.01 7.31 3.99
N GLY A 47 -9.17 7.24 4.64
CA GLY A 47 -9.62 8.30 5.54
C GLY A 47 -8.63 8.55 6.70
N ILE A 48 -8.37 9.83 6.97
CA ILE A 48 -7.50 10.31 8.05
C ILE A 48 -8.40 10.88 9.15
N LYS A 49 -8.30 10.36 10.39
CA LYS A 49 -8.98 10.99 11.53
C LYS A 49 -8.18 12.22 11.96
N THR A 50 -8.50 13.38 11.40
CA THR A 50 -8.04 14.64 12.01
C THR A 50 -8.97 14.95 13.18
N ARG A 51 -8.43 15.00 14.40
CA ARG A 51 -9.15 15.58 15.54
C ARG A 51 -9.47 17.02 15.13
N LYS A 52 -10.75 17.38 15.06
CA LYS A 52 -11.19 18.75 14.76
C LYS A 52 -10.62 19.70 15.84
N THR A 53 -9.46 20.29 15.59
CA THR A 53 -8.92 21.35 16.45
C THR A 53 -8.17 22.40 15.62
N VAL A 54 -8.87 23.51 15.36
CA VAL A 54 -8.40 24.91 15.35
C VAL A 54 -7.07 25.21 14.64
N GLN A 55 -7.13 25.43 13.32
CA GLN A 55 -6.67 26.62 12.54
C GLN A 55 -6.44 26.19 11.07
N PRO A 56 -6.94 26.94 10.07
CA PRO A 56 -6.81 26.58 8.66
C PRO A 56 -5.46 27.06 8.14
N VAL A 57 -4.43 26.23 8.28
CA VAL A 57 -3.46 26.16 7.18
C VAL A 57 -4.14 25.27 6.15
N GLU A 58 -4.48 25.83 4.99
CA GLU A 58 -5.07 25.11 3.85
C GLU A 58 -4.04 24.11 3.29
N VAL A 59 -3.73 23.07 4.07
CA VAL A 59 -2.99 21.91 3.58
C VAL A 59 -3.95 21.19 2.64
N SER A 60 -3.55 21.04 1.38
CA SER A 60 -4.36 20.32 0.41
C SER A 60 -4.61 18.90 0.89
N THR A 61 -5.73 18.29 0.50
CA THR A 61 -6.04 16.90 0.87
C THR A 61 -4.92 15.93 0.47
N GLU A 62 -4.19 16.25 -0.60
CA GLU A 62 -3.05 15.48 -1.12
C GLU A 62 -1.80 15.59 -0.25
N GLU A 63 -1.48 16.79 0.25
CA GLU A 63 -0.35 17.00 1.18
C GLU A 63 -0.62 16.31 2.52
N ALA A 64 -1.87 16.38 3.01
CA ALA A 64 -2.28 15.70 4.23
C ALA A 64 -2.19 14.17 4.09
N SER A 65 -2.59 13.60 2.94
CA SER A 65 -2.45 12.15 2.69
C SER A 65 -1.00 11.72 2.53
N LEU A 66 -0.17 12.55 1.88
CA LEU A 66 1.27 12.29 1.76
C LEU A 66 1.94 12.26 3.13
N GLN A 67 1.70 13.28 3.96
CA GLN A 67 2.24 13.36 5.31
C GLN A 67 1.78 12.16 6.15
N ARG A 68 0.50 11.79 6.07
CA ARG A 68 -0.02 10.65 6.82
C ARG A 68 0.58 9.32 6.36
N SER A 69 0.75 9.14 5.05
CA SER A 69 1.39 7.94 4.51
C SER A 69 2.86 7.83 4.94
N GLN A 70 3.58 8.95 5.06
CA GLN A 70 4.95 8.99 5.58
C GLN A 70 4.99 8.62 7.07
N GLN A 71 4.11 9.19 7.90
CA GLN A 71 4.01 8.83 9.32
C GLN A 71 3.74 7.34 9.55
N LEU A 72 2.88 6.73 8.73
CA LEU A 72 2.58 5.29 8.80
C LEU A 72 3.80 4.43 8.44
N ARG A 73 4.57 4.84 7.43
CA ARG A 73 5.83 4.19 7.05
C ARG A 73 6.85 4.26 8.19
N GLU A 74 7.09 5.45 8.72
CA GLU A 74 8.05 5.65 9.81
C GLU A 74 7.68 4.83 11.05
N LEU A 75 6.39 4.80 11.39
CA LEU A 75 5.87 3.96 12.48
C LEU A 75 6.13 2.47 12.21
N PHE A 76 5.84 1.98 11.01
CA PHE A 76 6.10 0.58 10.65
C PHE A 76 7.59 0.22 10.74
N GLU A 77 8.47 1.08 10.23
CA GLU A 77 9.92 0.87 10.27
C GLU A 77 10.44 0.85 11.73
N SER A 78 9.96 1.77 12.58
CA SER A 78 10.27 1.78 14.02
C SER A 78 9.78 0.53 14.76
N LEU A 79 8.57 0.05 14.44
CA LEU A 79 8.03 -1.19 15.02
C LEU A 79 8.84 -2.43 14.55
N SER A 80 9.30 -2.42 13.30
CA SER A 80 10.01 -3.54 12.69
C SER A 80 11.48 -3.64 13.12
N SER A 81 12.13 -2.51 13.42
CA SER A 81 13.54 -2.48 13.87
C SER A 81 13.72 -2.92 15.32
N GLY A 82 12.63 -3.03 16.10
CA GLY A 82 12.69 -3.35 17.54
C GLY A 82 13.26 -2.21 18.41
N GLU A 83 13.54 -1.04 17.83
CA GLU A 83 14.02 0.14 18.55
C GLU A 83 12.86 0.89 19.22
N ALA A 84 12.25 0.26 20.23
CA ALA A 84 11.23 0.92 21.04
C ALA A 84 11.82 1.99 22.00
N ASN A 85 13.15 2.12 22.10
CA ASN A 85 13.82 2.77 23.23
C ASN A 85 15.05 3.67 22.91
N LEU A 86 15.07 4.38 21.77
CA LEU A 86 16.02 5.51 21.62
C LEU A 86 15.29 6.84 21.73
N PRO A 87 15.59 7.69 22.74
CA PRO A 87 15.09 9.05 22.81
C PRO A 87 15.89 9.97 21.86
N ALA A 88 15.99 9.60 20.58
CA ALA A 88 16.54 10.47 19.56
C ALA A 88 15.39 11.33 19.03
N ARG A 89 15.19 12.51 19.64
CA ARG A 89 14.26 13.58 19.21
C ARG A 89 12.99 13.04 18.55
N ARG A 90 12.07 12.45 19.32
CA ARG A 90 10.69 12.27 18.82
C ARG A 90 10.23 13.64 18.30
N PRO A 91 9.93 13.80 17.00
CA PRO A 91 9.15 14.96 16.59
C PRO A 91 7.89 14.94 17.46
N CYS A 92 7.46 16.09 17.96
CA CYS A 92 6.24 16.20 18.78
C CYS A 92 4.96 15.73 18.04
N ALA A 93 5.10 15.30 16.77
CA ALA A 93 4.08 14.79 15.85
C ALA A 93 4.29 13.30 15.44
N ALA A 94 5.12 12.53 16.15
CA ALA A 94 5.29 11.10 15.87
C ALA A 94 3.98 10.33 16.15
N LEU A 95 3.51 9.57 15.16
CA LEU A 95 2.27 8.80 15.24
C LEU A 95 2.43 7.61 16.17
N SER A 96 1.59 7.49 17.20
CA SER A 96 1.60 6.30 18.07
C SER A 96 0.69 5.19 17.51
N PRO A 97 0.97 3.91 17.82
CA PRO A 97 0.08 2.80 17.46
C PRO A 97 -1.36 2.99 17.96
N GLU A 98 -1.53 3.62 19.12
CA GLU A 98 -2.85 3.86 19.75
C GLU A 98 -3.69 4.91 19.02
N ASP A 99 -3.04 5.81 18.27
CA ASP A 99 -3.70 6.87 17.50
C ASP A 99 -4.18 6.42 16.10
N LEU A 100 -3.92 5.16 15.73
CA LEU A 100 -4.28 4.63 14.42
C LEU A 100 -5.77 4.27 14.32
N THR A 101 -6.35 4.58 13.16
CA THR A 101 -7.66 4.06 12.78
C THR A 101 -7.58 2.57 12.41
N GLU A 102 -8.73 1.89 12.36
CA GLU A 102 -8.80 0.49 11.87
C GLU A 102 -8.25 0.34 10.46
N ALA A 103 -8.50 1.32 9.58
CA ALA A 103 -8.02 1.31 8.20
C ALA A 103 -6.49 1.45 8.13
N GLU A 104 -5.91 2.29 8.97
CA GLU A 104 -4.47 2.49 9.06
C GLU A 104 -3.78 1.28 9.68
N TRP A 105 -4.36 0.72 10.75
CA TRP A 105 -3.91 -0.56 11.33
C TRP A 105 -3.92 -1.69 10.29
N PHE A 106 -4.99 -1.77 9.49
CA PHE A 106 -5.09 -2.74 8.41
C PHE A 106 -4.03 -2.52 7.32
N TYR A 107 -3.74 -1.28 6.97
CA TYR A 107 -2.66 -0.94 6.04
C TYR A 107 -1.29 -1.38 6.58
N LEU A 108 -0.96 -1.08 7.85
CA LEU A 108 0.28 -1.54 8.47
C LEU A 108 0.37 -3.06 8.56
N MET A 109 -0.76 -3.71 8.89
CA MET A 109 -0.86 -5.17 8.87
C MET A 109 -0.62 -5.71 7.46
N CYS A 110 -1.12 -5.06 6.40
CA CYS A 110 -0.85 -5.49 5.04
C CYS A 110 0.64 -5.45 4.70
N ILE A 111 1.35 -4.40 5.14
CA ILE A 111 2.78 -4.19 4.87
C ILE A 111 3.67 -5.27 5.50
N SER A 112 3.25 -5.87 6.63
CA SER A 112 4.06 -6.88 7.33
C SER A 112 4.13 -8.26 6.66
N PHE A 113 3.42 -8.46 5.55
CA PHE A 113 3.40 -9.75 4.85
C PHE A 113 4.60 -9.94 3.93
N SER A 114 4.86 -11.20 3.62
CA SER A 114 5.70 -11.61 2.49
C SER A 114 4.99 -12.73 1.71
N PHE A 115 5.32 -12.86 0.43
CA PHE A 115 4.62 -13.79 -0.46
C PHE A 115 5.63 -14.60 -1.30
N PRO A 116 5.81 -15.89 -1.00
CA PRO A 116 6.48 -16.79 -1.93
C PRO A 116 5.77 -16.83 -3.29
N PRO A 117 6.48 -17.15 -4.39
CA PRO A 117 5.85 -17.34 -5.69
C PRO A 117 4.69 -18.34 -5.62
N GLY A 118 3.54 -17.96 -6.19
CA GLY A 118 2.31 -18.77 -6.20
C GLY A 118 1.46 -18.70 -4.94
N VAL A 119 1.93 -18.07 -3.86
CA VAL A 119 1.23 -17.97 -2.56
C VAL A 119 0.59 -16.60 -2.38
N GLY A 120 -0.64 -16.58 -1.86
CA GLY A 120 -1.43 -15.33 -1.74
C GLY A 120 -1.78 -14.69 -3.08
N LEU A 121 -2.43 -13.53 -3.08
CA LEU A 121 -2.76 -12.82 -4.32
C LEU A 121 -1.50 -12.28 -5.03
N PRO A 122 -0.55 -11.60 -4.35
CA PRO A 122 0.66 -11.10 -5.01
C PRO A 122 1.52 -12.22 -5.59
N GLY A 123 1.79 -13.29 -4.83
CA GLY A 123 2.59 -14.42 -5.31
C GLY A 123 1.96 -15.15 -6.50
N LYS A 124 0.62 -15.30 -6.53
CA LYS A 124 -0.09 -15.86 -7.70
C LYS A 124 0.03 -14.97 -8.93
N ALA A 125 -0.08 -13.65 -8.78
CA ALA A 125 0.06 -12.71 -9.89
C ALA A 125 1.48 -12.75 -10.46
N PHE A 126 2.49 -12.77 -9.58
CA PHE A 126 3.91 -12.87 -9.95
C PHE A 126 4.23 -14.20 -10.65
N ALA A 127 3.87 -15.34 -10.07
CA ALA A 127 4.20 -16.65 -10.65
C ALA A 127 3.53 -16.89 -12.01
N ARG A 128 2.35 -16.31 -12.24
CA ARG A 128 1.59 -16.49 -13.49
C ARG A 128 1.87 -15.40 -14.52
N GLN A 129 2.57 -14.32 -14.13
CA GLN A 129 2.72 -13.11 -14.94
C GLN A 129 1.38 -12.63 -15.52
N ARG A 130 0.33 -12.69 -14.69
CA ARG A 130 -1.03 -12.27 -15.03
C ARG A 130 -1.64 -11.43 -13.93
N HIS A 131 -2.44 -10.43 -14.31
CA HIS A 131 -3.23 -9.68 -13.35
C HIS A 131 -4.21 -10.59 -12.62
N VAL A 132 -4.28 -10.46 -11.30
CA VAL A 132 -5.22 -11.19 -10.45
C VAL A 132 -6.01 -10.17 -9.65
N TRP A 133 -7.30 -10.42 -9.43
CA TRP A 133 -8.13 -9.56 -8.60
C TRP A 133 -9.10 -10.38 -7.77
N LEU A 134 -9.54 -9.77 -6.68
CA LEU A 134 -10.57 -10.31 -5.80
C LEU A 134 -11.58 -9.21 -5.50
N THR A 135 -12.85 -9.50 -5.75
CA THR A 135 -13.99 -8.67 -5.34
C THR A 135 -14.72 -9.37 -4.21
N ARG A 136 -15.25 -8.61 -3.24
CA ARG A 136 -15.79 -9.16 -1.97
C ARG A 136 -14.72 -9.94 -1.21
N ALA A 137 -13.49 -9.40 -1.18
CA ALA A 137 -12.35 -10.03 -0.53
C ALA A 137 -12.60 -10.30 0.96
N ASN A 138 -13.48 -9.51 1.59
CA ASN A 138 -13.93 -9.67 2.97
C ASN A 138 -14.94 -10.82 3.20
N GLU A 139 -15.39 -11.48 2.14
CA GLU A 139 -16.33 -12.61 2.19
C GLU A 139 -15.63 -13.93 1.83
N VAL A 140 -14.32 -13.90 1.58
CA VAL A 140 -13.53 -15.05 1.16
C VAL A 140 -12.86 -15.68 2.38
N ASP A 141 -12.77 -17.01 2.40
CA ASP A 141 -12.10 -17.77 3.46
C ASP A 141 -10.68 -17.23 3.69
N SER A 142 -10.29 -17.05 4.96
CA SER A 142 -8.97 -16.54 5.33
C SER A 142 -7.83 -17.44 4.87
N LYS A 143 -8.08 -18.73 4.64
CA LYS A 143 -7.15 -19.67 3.99
C LYS A 143 -6.87 -19.29 2.52
N ALA A 144 -7.85 -18.71 1.84
CA ALA A 144 -7.71 -18.27 0.45
C ALA A 144 -7.16 -16.84 0.36
N PHE A 145 -7.45 -15.98 1.35
CA PHE A 145 -6.88 -14.64 1.46
C PHE A 145 -6.68 -14.25 2.93
N SER A 146 -5.43 -14.30 3.39
CA SER A 146 -5.05 -14.03 4.79
C SER A 146 -5.42 -12.63 5.29
N ARG A 147 -5.65 -11.69 4.36
CA ARG A 147 -5.97 -10.28 4.64
C ARG A 147 -7.44 -9.94 4.37
N ALA A 148 -8.33 -10.94 4.40
CA ALA A 148 -9.78 -10.83 4.18
C ALA A 148 -10.55 -10.05 5.28
N ILE A 149 -9.88 -9.28 6.12
CA ILE A 149 -10.52 -8.64 7.27
C ILE A 149 -11.26 -7.37 6.83
N LEU A 150 -10.57 -6.42 6.18
CA LEU A 150 -11.18 -5.13 5.77
C LEU A 150 -11.21 -4.90 4.26
N ALA A 151 -10.29 -5.50 3.50
CA ALA A 151 -10.25 -5.29 2.06
C ALA A 151 -11.51 -5.85 1.40
N LYS A 152 -12.18 -5.03 0.59
CA LYS A 152 -13.35 -5.43 -0.21
C LYS A 152 -12.98 -5.74 -1.64
N THR A 153 -12.04 -4.98 -2.19
CA THR A 153 -11.48 -5.22 -3.53
C THR A 153 -9.97 -5.13 -3.47
N VAL A 154 -9.30 -6.12 -4.06
CA VAL A 154 -7.84 -6.15 -4.18
C VAL A 154 -7.47 -6.50 -5.62
N VAL A 155 -6.49 -5.82 -6.18
CA VAL A 155 -5.94 -6.10 -7.51
C VAL A 155 -4.43 -6.21 -7.39
N CYS A 156 -3.85 -7.24 -8.01
CA CYS A 156 -2.42 -7.48 -8.10
C CYS A 156 -2.01 -7.51 -9.56
N ILE A 157 -1.00 -6.71 -9.91
CA ILE A 157 -0.53 -6.49 -11.26
C ILE A 157 0.97 -6.80 -11.25
N PRO A 158 1.41 -7.90 -11.91
CA PRO A 158 2.82 -8.22 -11.98
C PRO A 158 3.55 -7.18 -12.84
N LEU A 159 4.76 -6.87 -12.39
CA LEU A 159 5.76 -5.99 -12.99
C LEU A 159 7.08 -6.78 -13.06
N MET A 160 8.12 -6.31 -13.76
CA MET A 160 9.37 -7.09 -13.96
C MET A 160 10.05 -7.47 -12.65
N ASP A 161 10.11 -6.54 -11.71
CA ASP A 161 10.83 -6.65 -10.44
C ASP A 161 9.91 -6.86 -9.25
N GLY A 162 8.61 -7.10 -9.48
CA GLY A 162 7.65 -7.19 -8.40
C GLY A 162 6.19 -7.26 -8.80
N VAL A 163 5.33 -6.81 -7.88
CA VAL A 163 3.88 -6.76 -8.05
C VAL A 163 3.36 -5.47 -7.45
N LEU A 164 2.60 -4.70 -8.25
CA LEU A 164 1.77 -3.63 -7.72
C LEU A 164 0.47 -4.23 -7.17
N GLU A 165 0.17 -3.93 -5.91
CA GLU A 165 -1.11 -4.20 -5.29
C GLU A 165 -1.89 -2.91 -5.05
N LEU A 166 -3.19 -2.93 -5.35
CA LEU A 166 -4.14 -1.87 -5.04
C LEU A 166 -5.29 -2.47 -4.23
N GLY A 167 -5.64 -1.83 -3.12
CA GLY A 167 -6.72 -2.30 -2.26
C GLY A 167 -7.70 -1.19 -1.88
N ASN A 168 -8.97 -1.56 -1.79
CA ASN A 168 -10.04 -0.69 -1.34
C ASN A 168 -10.84 -1.35 -0.20
N ILE A 169 -11.06 -0.61 0.88
CA ILE A 169 -11.87 -1.03 2.04
C ILE A 169 -13.30 -0.46 1.98
N GLU A 170 -13.62 0.43 1.03
CA GLU A 170 -14.94 1.07 0.92
C GLU A 170 -15.94 0.27 0.06
N LYS A 171 -17.24 0.40 0.36
CA LYS A 171 -18.31 -0.23 -0.43
C LYS A 171 -18.60 0.63 -1.67
N GLY A 172 -18.86 0.00 -2.82
CA GLY A 172 -19.64 0.65 -3.88
C GLY A 172 -18.90 1.09 -5.16
N LEU A 173 -17.66 0.67 -5.41
CA LEU A 173 -16.99 1.06 -6.66
C LEU A 173 -17.30 0.14 -7.85
N LYS A 174 -17.60 0.72 -9.01
CA LYS A 174 -17.81 0.00 -10.28
C LYS A 174 -16.47 -0.49 -10.84
N PHE A 175 -16.07 -1.71 -10.46
CA PHE A 175 -14.86 -2.44 -10.87
C PHE A 175 -14.41 -2.23 -12.33
N LYS A 176 -15.36 -2.24 -13.29
CA LYS A 176 -15.05 -2.07 -14.73
C LYS A 176 -14.49 -0.70 -15.10
N THR A 177 -14.88 0.37 -14.41
CA THR A 177 -14.39 1.73 -14.69
C THR A 177 -12.98 1.92 -14.11
N SER A 178 -12.72 1.33 -12.95
CA SER A 178 -11.41 1.39 -12.30
C SER A 178 -10.34 0.63 -13.07
N LEU A 179 -10.65 -0.56 -13.63
CA LEU A 179 -9.68 -1.32 -14.45
C LEU A 179 -9.15 -0.56 -15.66
N ARG A 180 -10.02 0.14 -16.41
CA ARG A 180 -9.58 0.94 -17.56
C ARG A 180 -8.69 2.11 -17.15
N LYS A 181 -9.02 2.76 -16.03
CA LYS A 181 -8.21 3.84 -15.46
C LYS A 181 -6.83 3.31 -15.03
N MET A 182 -6.77 2.20 -14.30
CA MET A 182 -5.50 1.58 -13.89
C MET A 182 -4.64 1.22 -15.10
N HIS A 183 -5.19 0.57 -16.13
CA HIS A 183 -4.43 0.21 -17.33
C HIS A 183 -3.87 1.43 -18.07
N THR A 184 -4.62 2.53 -18.10
CA THR A 184 -4.18 3.79 -18.71
C THR A 184 -3.06 4.45 -17.92
N ILE A 185 -3.05 4.27 -16.60
CA ILE A 185 -2.17 4.98 -15.68
C ILE A 185 -0.87 4.23 -15.45
N LEU A 186 -0.91 2.90 -15.39
CA LEU A 186 0.30 2.07 -15.45
C LEU A 186 1.07 2.33 -16.74
N ARG A 187 0.33 2.61 -17.82
CA ARG A 187 0.89 3.11 -19.08
C ARG A 187 1.38 4.56 -19.05
N ARG A 188 1.49 5.23 -17.91
CA ARG A 188 1.99 6.62 -17.83
C ARG A 188 3.19 6.78 -16.91
N PHE A 189 3.62 5.73 -16.22
CA PHE A 189 4.70 5.81 -15.24
C PHE A 189 5.95 5.09 -15.74
N PRO A 190 7.01 5.84 -16.09
CA PRO A 190 8.32 5.29 -16.47
C PRO A 190 8.90 4.29 -15.46
N ALA A 191 8.60 4.51 -14.17
CA ALA A 191 8.95 3.62 -13.06
C ALA A 191 8.33 2.20 -13.18
N PHE A 192 7.33 2.04 -14.05
CA PHE A 192 6.73 0.76 -14.43
C PHE A 192 6.99 0.40 -15.90
N TYR A 193 7.90 1.11 -16.60
CA TYR A 193 8.16 0.99 -18.06
C TYR A 193 9.60 0.63 -18.46
N ASP A 194 10.56 0.51 -17.56
CA ASP A 194 11.75 -0.34 -17.82
C ASP A 194 11.36 -1.85 -17.88
N ILE A 195 10.12 -2.12 -18.33
CA ILE A 195 9.24 -3.26 -18.10
C ILE A 195 8.27 -3.42 -19.30
N THR A 196 8.76 -3.20 -20.53
CA THR A 196 8.15 -3.73 -21.77
C THR A 196 9.25 -4.12 -22.74
#